data_AF-A0A359CZG5-F1
#
_entry.id   AF-A0A359CZG5-F1
#
_cell.length_a   1.000
_cell.length_b   1.000
_cell.length_c   1.000
_cell.angle_alpha   90.00
_cell.angle_beta   90.00
_cell.angle_gamma   90.00
#
_symmetry.space_group_name_H-M   'P 1'
#
loop_
_entity.id
_entity.type
_entity.pdbx_description
1 polymer ?
#
loop_
_entity_poly.entity_id
_entity_poly.type
_entity_poly.pdbx_seq_one_letter_code
_entity_poly.pdbx_strand_id
1 'polypeptide(L)'
;MENYIFSGFGHALGKFVITNDDLEIAVRNGYLRNFSGDRIKESKSYQSFLKTNPGVSPFKYFAEHKMGFRSRNHVVPFPPTKTKLAAAENSLHLAVRAVENAFEDSGIHSEEIDAWFVSTATPHEQAPGLAATLKCYFVNEENICPTTTVTSACVGSNINIQRAIEFFKCHPEAKHIVIAHTEVMSALLQRKTDFVPFVTFADAAAAIVFSRKEGAEAEGVLSITNHEDLQMIDFLGATKQGDLYMDAGIVKNRATVNIVSAVKEVLGKAEWNIEDIDLFVPHQTGNAIVHGVAESLNFPLEKTYQEVQLNHGNLSGASIPLGLTLLKKSGKLLPGMKILTGTAGLGGEFGAYTYKVQKSLKEKANSFAATKDMQGKIAFVTGCSGALGTAVALGLAKKGCQLLLHFNSGCEKANALEAQLKELKASYTFYQADFTKEEQVEQLLNSLNLLSEKINFLIHTAAVTGSLSRAGDVSEEEVKFVAEINQHIPVKITKKLKEKISQTILYVGSVAEDAQFSGSSAYVQAKRGLHGFAASFSYEAQSNGTKSIYYMPGIIDGGMADKLDDKQKYSAMLSIGQEKILSVSDVAKRIVKSLMVLKIQDVQDVYESALLVRRDGYTQMA
;
A
#
# COMPACT_ATOMS: atom_id res chain seq x y z
N MET A 1 18.10 -28.47 -10.31
CA MET A 1 18.14 -28.06 -8.89
C MET A 1 16.94 -27.17 -8.62
N GLU A 2 16.34 -27.30 -7.45
CA GLU A 2 15.27 -26.41 -7.00
C GLU A 2 15.90 -25.15 -6.38
N ASN A 3 15.54 -23.98 -6.90
CA ASN A 3 16.05 -22.68 -6.47
C ASN A 3 14.92 -21.83 -5.91
N TYR A 4 15.22 -21.02 -4.89
CA TYR A 4 14.27 -20.08 -4.29
C TYR A 4 14.78 -18.64 -4.49
N ILE A 5 14.14 -17.91 -5.40
CA ILE A 5 14.64 -16.64 -5.94
C ILE A 5 13.73 -15.46 -5.59
N PHE A 6 14.33 -14.26 -5.49
CA PHE A 6 13.57 -13.02 -5.35
C PHE A 6 13.16 -12.52 -6.73
N SER A 7 11.92 -12.77 -7.12
CA SER A 7 11.38 -12.43 -8.45
C SER A 7 10.80 -11.02 -8.56
N GLY A 8 10.41 -10.42 -7.44
CA GLY A 8 9.90 -9.05 -7.37
C GLY A 8 10.40 -8.35 -6.13
N PHE A 9 10.64 -7.05 -6.22
CA PHE A 9 11.15 -6.19 -5.15
C PHE A 9 10.32 -4.92 -5.04
N GLY A 10 9.87 -4.59 -3.83
CA GLY A 10 9.10 -3.40 -3.57
C GLY A 10 9.40 -2.81 -2.20
N HIS A 11 9.23 -1.49 -2.09
CA HIS A 11 9.35 -0.80 -0.81
C HIS A 11 8.45 0.43 -0.75
N ALA A 12 8.19 0.90 0.46
CA ALA A 12 7.55 2.17 0.76
C ALA A 12 8.20 2.80 1.99
N LEU A 13 8.33 4.12 2.00
CA LEU A 13 8.89 4.90 3.10
C LEU A 13 7.83 5.84 3.66
N GLY A 14 7.96 6.19 4.95
CA GLY A 14 7.25 7.33 5.52
C GLY A 14 7.51 8.62 4.73
N LYS A 15 6.46 9.42 4.53
CA LYS A 15 6.51 10.59 3.63
C LYS A 15 7.32 11.77 4.17
N PHE A 16 7.56 11.84 5.48
CA PHE A 16 8.28 12.96 6.10
C PHE A 16 9.73 12.60 6.35
N VAL A 17 10.65 13.31 5.71
CA VAL A 17 12.09 13.19 5.97
C VAL A 17 12.44 14.04 7.19
N ILE A 18 13.00 13.41 8.21
CA ILE A 18 13.50 14.05 9.43
C ILE A 18 15.03 14.11 9.34
N THR A 19 15.60 15.31 9.41
CA THR A 19 17.04 15.52 9.29
C THR A 19 17.72 15.49 10.65
N ASN A 20 19.06 15.36 10.66
CA ASN A 20 19.82 15.54 11.89
C ASN A 20 19.72 16.97 12.44
N ASP A 21 19.55 17.97 11.58
CA ASP A 21 19.40 19.36 12.01
C ASP A 21 18.09 19.57 12.79
N ASP A 22 16.99 18.94 12.34
CA ASP A 22 15.70 18.95 13.06
C ASP A 22 15.85 18.39 14.49
N LEU A 23 16.59 17.28 14.62
CA LEU A 23 16.84 16.64 15.91
C LEU A 23 17.81 17.45 16.77
N GLU A 24 18.83 18.08 16.18
CA GLU A 24 19.76 18.95 16.90
C GLU A 24 19.03 20.18 17.46
N ILE A 25 18.11 20.78 16.70
CA ILE A 25 17.23 21.85 17.17
C ILE A 25 16.36 21.36 18.34
N ALA A 26 15.80 20.16 18.24
CA ALA A 26 14.99 19.57 19.30
C ALA A 26 15.78 19.31 20.59
N VAL A 27 17.06 18.92 20.49
CA VAL A 27 17.98 18.83 21.64
C VAL A 27 18.23 20.21 22.24
N ARG A 28 18.55 21.22 21.42
CA ARG A 28 18.82 22.59 21.90
C ARG A 28 17.62 23.22 22.61
N ASN A 29 16.40 22.91 22.13
CA ASN A 29 15.15 23.38 22.72
C ASN A 29 14.69 22.55 23.93
N GLY A 30 15.46 21.54 24.34
CA GLY A 30 15.17 20.71 25.51
C GLY A 30 14.05 19.67 25.32
N TYR A 31 13.57 19.47 24.10
CA TYR A 31 12.60 18.42 23.77
C TYR A 31 13.27 17.03 23.84
N LEU A 32 14.42 16.88 23.18
CA LEU A 32 15.25 15.68 23.27
C LEU A 32 16.29 15.82 24.39
N ARG A 33 16.44 14.76 25.16
CA ARG A 33 17.30 14.66 26.35
C ARG A 33 18.40 13.64 26.14
N ASN A 34 19.32 13.58 27.11
CA ASN A 34 20.41 12.60 27.21
C ASN A 34 21.46 12.67 26.09
N PHE A 35 21.49 13.76 25.32
CA PHE A 35 22.62 14.13 24.48
C PHE A 35 23.54 15.10 25.23
N SER A 36 24.85 14.84 25.24
CA SER A 36 25.86 15.74 25.82
C SER A 36 26.90 16.12 24.78
N GLY A 37 26.75 17.31 24.20
CA GLY A 37 27.69 17.85 23.23
C GLY A 37 29.08 18.08 23.82
N ASP A 38 29.16 18.53 25.09
CA ASP A 38 30.44 18.83 25.73
C ASP A 38 31.26 17.57 26.02
N ARG A 39 30.61 16.49 26.46
CA ARG A 39 31.26 15.18 26.61
C ARG A 39 31.83 14.68 25.28
N ILE A 40 31.14 14.92 24.17
CA ILE A 40 31.64 14.56 22.82
C ILE A 40 32.82 15.45 22.43
N LYS A 41 32.74 16.76 22.67
CA LYS A 41 33.83 17.71 22.42
C LYS A 41 35.11 17.30 23.13
N GLU A 42 35.01 16.84 24.38
CA GLU A 42 36.16 16.39 25.17
C GLU A 42 36.73 15.03 24.72
N SER A 43 35.99 14.27 23.90
CA SER A 43 36.43 12.93 23.49
C SER A 43 37.59 12.98 22.49
N LYS A 44 38.63 12.16 22.74
CA LYS A 44 39.78 12.00 21.82
C LYS A 44 39.34 11.62 20.41
N SER A 45 38.31 10.80 20.29
CA SER A 45 37.78 10.34 19.00
C SER A 45 37.24 11.49 18.15
N TYR A 46 36.50 12.42 18.77
CA TYR A 46 35.96 13.59 18.07
C TYR A 46 37.06 14.60 17.72
N GLN A 47 37.98 14.85 18.65
CA GLN A 47 39.13 15.72 18.39
C GLN A 47 39.99 15.20 17.22
N SER A 48 40.18 13.89 17.11
CA SER A 48 40.87 13.29 15.95
C SER A 48 40.06 13.43 14.67
N PHE A 49 38.74 13.22 14.72
CA PHE A 49 37.85 13.34 13.58
C PHE A 49 37.84 14.77 13.00
N LEU A 50 37.87 15.79 13.86
CA LEU A 50 37.88 17.20 13.45
C LEU A 50 39.13 17.60 12.65
N LYS A 51 40.26 16.90 12.82
CA LYS A 51 41.49 17.19 12.05
C LYS A 51 41.31 17.03 10.55
N THR A 52 40.46 16.09 10.15
CA THR A 52 40.14 15.81 8.73
C THR A 52 38.76 16.33 8.31
N ASN A 53 37.91 16.69 9.28
CA ASN A 53 36.54 17.17 9.04
C ASN A 53 36.26 18.44 9.87
N PRO A 54 36.88 19.59 9.53
CA PRO A 54 36.70 20.82 10.29
C PRO A 54 35.25 21.31 10.23
N GLY A 55 34.75 21.87 11.34
CA GLY A 55 33.43 22.50 11.41
C GLY A 55 32.24 21.56 11.66
N VAL A 56 32.45 20.24 11.82
CA VAL A 56 31.36 19.29 12.12
C VAL A 56 30.92 19.41 13.59
N SER A 57 29.63 19.61 13.84
CA SER A 57 29.08 19.70 15.21
C SER A 57 29.22 18.38 15.97
N PRO A 58 29.27 18.40 17.32
CA PRO A 58 29.28 17.17 18.12
C PRO A 58 28.06 16.27 17.83
N PHE A 59 26.90 16.88 17.58
CA PHE A 59 25.67 16.15 17.26
C PHE A 59 25.79 15.44 15.92
N LYS A 60 26.20 16.18 14.88
CA LYS A 60 26.40 15.62 13.54
C LYS A 60 27.44 14.51 13.53
N TYR A 61 28.55 14.68 14.24
CA TYR A 61 29.54 13.61 14.44
C TYR A 61 28.93 12.37 15.08
N PHE A 62 28.15 12.54 16.14
CA PHE A 62 27.54 11.40 16.82
C PHE A 62 26.51 10.70 15.92
N ALA A 63 25.57 11.43 15.34
CA ALA A 63 24.51 10.87 14.51
C ALA A 63 25.06 10.24 13.21
N GLU A 64 25.94 10.93 12.49
CA GLU A 64 26.38 10.47 11.15
C GLU A 64 27.57 9.54 11.20
N HIS A 65 28.56 9.82 12.06
CA HIS A 65 29.80 9.05 12.08
C HIS A 65 29.76 7.92 13.11
N LYS A 66 29.32 8.20 14.35
CA LYS A 66 29.23 7.15 15.39
C LYS A 66 28.03 6.22 15.21
N MET A 67 26.87 6.77 14.84
CA MET A 67 25.67 5.97 14.67
C MET A 67 25.43 5.57 13.21
N GLY A 68 25.76 6.41 12.23
CA GLY A 68 25.60 6.08 10.82
C GLY A 68 24.25 6.47 10.21
N PHE A 69 23.62 7.54 10.71
CA PHE A 69 22.31 8.03 10.25
C PHE A 69 22.38 9.51 9.86
N ARG A 70 22.02 9.86 8.61
CA ARG A 70 21.93 11.25 8.13
C ARG A 70 20.50 11.77 8.17
N SER A 71 19.55 10.90 7.80
CA SER A 71 18.12 11.19 7.80
C SER A 71 17.30 9.94 8.09
N ARG A 72 16.03 10.14 8.45
CA ARG A 72 15.04 9.09 8.64
C ARG A 72 13.68 9.47 8.06
N ASN A 73 12.90 8.47 7.66
CA ASN A 73 11.57 8.67 7.10
C ASN A 73 10.50 8.32 8.14
N HIS A 74 9.62 9.26 8.47
CA HIS A 74 8.47 9.04 9.38
C HIS A 74 7.15 9.22 8.61
N VAL A 75 6.08 8.55 9.06
CA VAL A 75 4.72 8.76 8.54
C VAL A 75 4.07 10.06 9.03
N VAL A 76 4.70 10.71 10.01
CA VAL A 76 4.31 12.01 10.59
C VAL A 76 5.50 12.98 10.66
N PRO A 77 5.27 14.30 10.64
CA PRO A 77 6.34 15.26 10.85
C PRO A 77 6.79 15.23 12.32
N PHE A 78 8.09 15.43 12.55
CA PHE A 78 8.64 15.49 13.90
C PHE A 78 8.02 16.64 14.73
N PRO A 79 7.80 16.45 16.05
CA PRO A 79 7.84 15.18 16.77
C PRO A 79 6.61 14.30 16.48
N PRO A 80 6.73 12.96 16.58
CA PRO A 80 5.62 12.04 16.41
C PRO A 80 4.71 12.09 17.66
N THR A 81 3.58 12.78 17.55
CA THR A 81 2.59 12.87 18.63
C THR A 81 1.40 11.97 18.37
N LYS A 82 0.67 11.60 19.42
CA LYS A 82 -0.57 10.81 19.32
C LYS A 82 -1.56 11.39 18.31
N THR A 83 -1.76 12.71 18.35
CA THR A 83 -2.70 13.41 17.46
C THR A 83 -2.27 13.33 16.00
N LYS A 84 -0.98 13.51 15.70
CA LYS A 84 -0.47 13.42 14.32
C LYS A 84 -0.58 11.99 13.79
N LEU A 85 -0.28 10.99 14.62
CA LEU A 85 -0.32 9.58 14.23
C LEU A 85 -1.74 9.06 14.00
N ALA A 86 -2.74 9.61 14.68
CA ALA A 86 -4.14 9.21 14.52
C ALA A 86 -4.68 9.39 13.09
N ALA A 87 -4.14 10.37 12.35
CA ALA A 87 -4.52 10.65 10.95
C ALA A 87 -3.44 10.24 9.94
N ALA A 88 -2.37 9.57 10.40
CA ALA A 88 -1.24 9.20 9.56
C ALA A 88 -1.45 7.86 8.87
N GLU A 89 -0.65 7.63 7.83
CA GLU A 89 -0.47 6.28 7.30
C GLU A 89 0.07 5.35 8.40
N ASN A 90 -0.40 4.12 8.42
CA ASN A 90 0.05 3.07 9.33
C ASN A 90 0.81 1.98 8.57
N SER A 91 1.27 0.95 9.28
CA SER A 91 2.04 -0.17 8.72
C SER A 91 1.31 -0.91 7.58
N LEU A 92 -0.02 -0.97 7.59
CA LEU A 92 -0.79 -1.57 6.50
C LEU A 92 -0.68 -0.72 5.22
N HIS A 93 -0.81 0.60 5.31
CA HIS A 93 -0.69 1.51 4.16
C HIS A 93 0.69 1.40 3.49
N LEU A 94 1.76 1.37 4.30
CA LEU A 94 3.12 1.15 3.80
C LEU A 94 3.26 -0.22 3.14
N ALA A 95 2.73 -1.28 3.76
CA ALA A 95 2.80 -2.64 3.22
C ALA A 95 2.06 -2.80 1.88
N VAL A 96 0.87 -2.19 1.73
CA VAL A 96 0.13 -2.18 0.46
C VAL A 96 1.01 -1.58 -0.65
N ARG A 97 1.60 -0.40 -0.43
CA ARG A 97 2.48 0.23 -1.44
C ARG A 97 3.72 -0.61 -1.74
N ALA A 98 4.33 -1.22 -0.73
CA ALA A 98 5.50 -2.07 -0.94
C ALA A 98 5.16 -3.32 -1.77
N VAL A 99 4.04 -3.98 -1.49
CA VAL A 99 3.59 -5.16 -2.25
C VAL A 99 3.18 -4.80 -3.67
N GLU A 100 2.47 -3.69 -3.88
CA GLU A 100 2.13 -3.21 -5.22
C GLU A 100 3.39 -3.01 -6.07
N ASN A 101 4.40 -2.32 -5.52
CA ASN A 101 5.71 -2.16 -6.17
C ASN A 101 6.38 -3.51 -6.49
N ALA A 102 6.24 -4.52 -5.62
CA ALA A 102 6.84 -5.84 -5.84
C ALA A 102 6.11 -6.64 -6.93
N PHE A 103 4.78 -6.50 -7.05
CA PHE A 103 4.03 -7.08 -8.16
C PHE A 103 4.34 -6.41 -9.48
N GLU A 104 4.45 -5.08 -9.51
CA GLU A 104 4.88 -4.34 -10.70
C GLU A 104 6.28 -4.76 -11.17
N ASP A 105 7.23 -4.90 -10.23
CA ASP A 105 8.60 -5.31 -10.54
C ASP A 105 8.71 -6.78 -11.00
N SER A 106 7.87 -7.68 -10.48
CA SER A 106 7.87 -9.10 -10.87
C SER A 106 7.07 -9.39 -12.14
N GLY A 107 6.03 -8.60 -12.41
CA GLY A 107 5.02 -8.89 -13.44
C GLY A 107 4.16 -10.13 -13.15
N ILE A 108 4.18 -10.64 -11.91
CA ILE A 108 3.36 -11.78 -11.45
C ILE A 108 1.99 -11.26 -11.02
N HIS A 109 0.92 -11.94 -11.44
CA HIS A 109 -0.43 -11.57 -11.04
C HIS A 109 -0.66 -11.91 -9.56
N SER A 110 -1.37 -11.06 -8.82
CA SER A 110 -1.65 -11.27 -7.39
C SER A 110 -2.42 -12.57 -7.10
N GLU A 111 -3.25 -13.01 -8.04
CA GLU A 111 -3.98 -14.29 -7.99
C GLU A 111 -3.09 -15.53 -8.14
N GLU A 112 -1.86 -15.38 -8.63
CA GLU A 112 -0.89 -16.48 -8.73
C GLU A 112 -0.10 -16.69 -7.42
N ILE A 113 -0.43 -15.96 -6.36
CA ILE A 113 0.24 -16.07 -5.06
C ILE A 113 -0.37 -17.19 -4.22
N ASP A 114 0.48 -18.13 -3.82
CA ASP A 114 0.11 -19.34 -3.10
C ASP A 114 0.11 -19.15 -1.57
N ALA A 115 0.86 -18.17 -1.05
CA ALA A 115 0.83 -17.80 0.37
C ALA A 115 1.33 -16.37 0.63
N TRP A 116 0.91 -15.79 1.75
CA TRP A 116 1.33 -14.46 2.19
C TRP A 116 1.96 -14.51 3.59
N PHE A 117 3.27 -14.24 3.67
CA PHE A 117 4.02 -14.21 4.93
C PHE A 117 4.47 -12.80 5.26
N VAL A 118 3.81 -12.19 6.24
CA VAL A 118 4.03 -10.79 6.61
C VAL A 118 4.51 -10.69 8.05
N SER A 119 5.44 -9.78 8.33
CA SER A 119 5.93 -9.53 9.69
C SER A 119 5.87 -8.04 10.05
N THR A 120 5.59 -7.77 11.33
CA THR A 120 5.54 -6.43 11.90
C THR A 120 5.52 -6.50 13.43
N ALA A 121 6.12 -5.53 14.11
CA ALA A 121 5.95 -5.27 15.54
C ALA A 121 5.02 -4.07 15.81
N THR A 122 4.55 -3.38 14.77
CA THR A 122 3.67 -2.21 14.85
C THR A 122 2.41 -2.42 13.99
N PRO A 123 1.58 -3.45 14.30
CA PRO A 123 0.42 -3.76 13.47
C PRO A 123 -0.63 -2.65 13.52
N HIS A 124 -1.39 -2.50 12.43
CA HIS A 124 -2.48 -1.53 12.34
C HIS A 124 -3.66 -1.82 13.30
N GLU A 125 -3.84 -3.09 13.67
CA GLU A 125 -4.85 -3.58 14.61
C GLU A 125 -4.35 -4.86 15.31
N GLN A 126 -5.02 -5.30 16.38
CA GLN A 126 -4.59 -6.49 17.14
C GLN A 126 -4.97 -7.81 16.44
N ALA A 127 -6.17 -7.86 15.86
CA ALA A 127 -6.68 -8.98 15.08
C ALA A 127 -7.76 -8.46 14.11
N PRO A 128 -7.87 -9.02 12.89
CA PRO A 128 -7.02 -10.06 12.30
C PRO A 128 -5.55 -9.65 12.09
N GLY A 129 -4.69 -10.62 11.79
CA GLY A 129 -3.27 -10.35 11.50
C GLY A 129 -3.10 -9.54 10.22
N LEU A 130 -2.09 -8.67 10.17
CA LEU A 130 -1.85 -7.73 9.06
C LEU A 130 -1.84 -8.39 7.68
N ALA A 131 -1.33 -9.62 7.56
CA ALA A 131 -1.30 -10.36 6.29
C ALA A 131 -2.69 -10.60 5.68
N ALA A 132 -3.69 -10.89 6.52
CA ALA A 132 -5.05 -11.15 6.06
C ALA A 132 -5.68 -9.88 5.49
N THR A 133 -5.58 -8.77 6.22
CA THR A 133 -6.08 -7.47 5.75
C THR A 133 -5.29 -6.97 4.53
N LEU A 134 -3.97 -7.19 4.47
CA LEU A 134 -3.13 -6.84 3.33
C LEU A 134 -3.54 -7.57 2.05
N LYS A 135 -3.78 -8.88 2.12
CA LYS A 135 -4.23 -9.70 0.99
C LYS A 135 -5.49 -9.15 0.32
N CYS A 136 -6.43 -8.62 1.11
CA CYS A 136 -7.70 -8.05 0.62
C CYS A 136 -7.56 -6.87 -0.36
N TYR A 137 -6.37 -6.25 -0.47
CA TYR A 137 -6.09 -5.15 -1.40
C TYR A 137 -5.70 -5.61 -2.81
N PHE A 138 -5.41 -6.91 -2.99
CA PHE A 138 -4.76 -7.42 -4.19
C PHE A 138 -5.50 -8.56 -4.88
N VAL A 139 -6.26 -9.36 -4.15
CA VAL A 139 -6.95 -10.52 -4.70
C VAL A 139 -8.45 -10.44 -4.52
N ASN A 140 -9.17 -11.21 -5.33
CA ASN A 140 -10.60 -11.37 -5.25
C ASN A 140 -11.02 -12.21 -4.03
N GLU A 141 -12.31 -12.20 -3.73
CA GLU A 141 -12.89 -12.86 -2.56
C GLU A 141 -12.94 -14.40 -2.66
N GLU A 142 -12.82 -14.96 -3.87
CA GLU A 142 -12.74 -16.41 -4.11
C GLU A 142 -11.32 -16.95 -3.82
N ASN A 143 -10.32 -16.06 -3.66
CA ASN A 143 -8.95 -16.46 -3.38
C ASN A 143 -8.79 -16.99 -1.95
N ILE A 144 -8.55 -18.29 -1.84
CA ILE A 144 -8.43 -19.01 -0.57
C ILE A 144 -6.98 -19.22 -0.09
N CYS A 145 -5.97 -18.63 -0.73
CA CYS A 145 -4.58 -18.88 -0.36
C CYS A 145 -4.28 -18.43 1.10
N PRO A 146 -3.47 -19.20 1.86
CA PRO A 146 -3.22 -18.92 3.27
C PRO A 146 -2.41 -17.64 3.49
N THR A 147 -2.63 -17.02 4.66
CA THR A 147 -1.84 -15.88 5.13
C THR A 147 -1.27 -16.19 6.51
N THR A 148 -0.13 -15.62 6.85
CA THR A 148 0.49 -15.71 8.17
C THR A 148 1.10 -14.37 8.53
N THR A 149 0.79 -13.90 9.74
CA THR A 149 1.42 -12.71 10.33
C THR A 149 2.34 -13.14 11.46
N VAL A 150 3.61 -12.75 11.39
CA VAL A 150 4.60 -12.96 12.45
C VAL A 150 4.81 -11.65 13.18
N THR A 151 4.54 -11.64 14.50
CA THR A 151 4.84 -10.50 15.36
C THR A 151 6.32 -10.52 15.71
N SER A 152 7.14 -9.96 14.82
CA SER A 152 8.59 -9.81 14.98
C SER A 152 9.01 -8.50 14.34
N ALA A 153 10.04 -7.87 14.91
CA ALA A 153 10.63 -6.64 14.40
C ALA A 153 11.79 -6.98 13.43
N CYS A 154 13.03 -6.68 13.82
CA CYS A 154 14.22 -6.68 12.98
C CYS A 154 14.52 -7.99 12.21
N VAL A 155 13.98 -9.12 12.68
CA VAL A 155 14.29 -10.46 12.17
C VAL A 155 13.15 -11.04 11.35
N GLY A 156 11.98 -10.41 11.35
CA GLY A 156 10.76 -10.95 10.76
C GLY A 156 10.87 -11.33 9.27
N SER A 157 11.63 -10.57 8.47
CA SER A 157 11.86 -10.92 7.06
C SER A 157 12.70 -12.19 6.89
N ASN A 158 13.71 -12.40 7.74
CA ASN A 158 14.54 -13.61 7.74
C ASN A 158 13.74 -14.86 8.17
N ILE A 159 12.87 -14.71 9.18
CA ILE A 159 11.93 -15.77 9.60
C ILE A 159 10.99 -16.13 8.45
N ASN A 160 10.38 -15.12 7.81
CA ASN A 160 9.43 -15.35 6.71
C ASN A 160 10.09 -16.02 5.50
N ILE A 161 11.34 -15.69 5.16
CA ILE A 161 12.07 -16.37 4.08
C ILE A 161 12.27 -17.86 4.41
N GLN A 162 12.67 -18.19 5.64
CA GLN A 162 12.84 -19.60 6.04
C GLN A 162 11.50 -20.34 6.00
N ARG A 163 10.44 -19.74 6.56
CA ARG A 163 9.08 -20.31 6.52
C ARG A 163 8.57 -20.50 5.09
N ALA A 164 8.91 -19.61 4.16
CA ALA A 164 8.57 -19.74 2.74
C ALA A 164 9.27 -20.92 2.07
N ILE A 165 10.57 -21.12 2.34
CA ILE A 165 11.31 -22.31 1.86
C ILE A 165 10.68 -23.60 2.39
N GLU A 166 10.33 -23.63 3.67
CA GLU A 166 9.66 -24.79 4.28
C GLU A 166 8.26 -25.01 3.70
N PHE A 167 7.50 -23.94 3.45
CA PHE A 167 6.19 -24.02 2.81
C PHE A 167 6.31 -24.61 1.40
N PHE A 168 7.24 -24.13 0.58
CA PHE A 168 7.51 -24.69 -0.74
C PHE A 168 7.82 -26.20 -0.65
N LYS A 169 8.68 -26.62 0.29
CA LYS A 169 9.01 -28.05 0.47
C LYS A 169 7.80 -28.91 0.81
N CYS A 170 6.85 -28.38 1.57
CA CYS A 170 5.61 -29.07 1.94
C CYS A 170 4.51 -28.99 0.86
N HIS A 171 4.59 -28.00 -0.04
CA HIS A 171 3.60 -27.73 -1.10
C HIS A 171 4.32 -27.69 -2.47
N PRO A 172 4.56 -28.85 -3.10
CA PRO A 172 5.25 -28.96 -4.39
C PRO A 172 4.64 -28.10 -5.51
N GLU A 173 3.33 -27.87 -5.47
CA GLU A 173 2.56 -27.06 -6.40
C GLU A 173 2.78 -25.55 -6.28
N ALA A 174 3.21 -25.09 -5.10
CA ALA A 174 3.40 -23.67 -4.83
C ALA A 174 4.60 -23.11 -5.61
N LYS A 175 4.39 -21.96 -6.25
CA LYS A 175 5.35 -21.25 -7.09
C LYS A 175 5.72 -19.89 -6.54
N HIS A 176 4.78 -19.14 -5.96
CA HIS A 176 4.97 -17.74 -5.59
C HIS A 176 4.43 -17.44 -4.19
N ILE A 177 5.25 -16.80 -3.36
CA ILE A 177 4.89 -16.37 -2.01
C ILE A 177 5.21 -14.89 -1.89
N VAL A 178 4.27 -14.11 -1.35
CA VAL A 178 4.55 -12.72 -0.94
C VAL A 178 5.20 -12.75 0.43
N ILE A 179 6.38 -12.16 0.54
CA ILE A 179 7.05 -11.88 1.81
C ILE A 179 7.06 -10.37 2.01
N ALA A 180 6.48 -9.88 3.09
CA ALA A 180 6.53 -8.46 3.43
C ALA A 180 6.95 -8.24 4.88
N HIS A 181 7.63 -7.12 5.12
CA HIS A 181 7.89 -6.60 6.46
C HIS A 181 7.54 -5.13 6.49
N THR A 182 6.86 -4.68 7.53
CA THR A 182 6.39 -3.29 7.66
C THR A 182 6.49 -2.81 9.10
N GLU A 183 6.96 -1.57 9.28
CA GLU A 183 6.97 -0.91 10.58
C GLU A 183 6.67 0.58 10.49
N VAL A 184 5.93 1.06 11.49
CA VAL A 184 5.83 2.47 11.88
C VAL A 184 6.45 2.63 13.26
N MET A 185 7.77 2.57 13.33
CA MET A 185 8.54 2.68 14.57
C MET A 185 8.34 4.03 15.26
N SER A 186 8.02 5.09 14.52
CA SER A 186 7.67 6.40 15.08
C SER A 186 6.46 6.35 16.00
N ALA A 187 5.55 5.39 15.81
CA ALA A 187 4.41 5.15 16.70
C ALA A 187 4.87 4.70 18.11
N LEU A 188 6.07 4.13 18.23
CA LEU A 188 6.65 3.69 19.51
C LEU A 188 7.43 4.79 20.25
N LEU A 189 7.56 5.98 19.65
CA LEU A 189 8.38 7.08 20.15
C LEU A 189 7.55 8.22 20.79
N GLN A 190 6.23 8.10 20.83
CA GLN A 190 5.31 9.19 21.24
C GLN A 190 5.59 9.78 22.63
N ARG A 191 6.06 8.95 23.57
CA ARG A 191 6.38 9.33 24.96
C ARG A 191 7.88 9.33 25.23
N LYS A 192 8.71 9.20 24.21
CA LYS A 192 10.16 9.21 24.35
C LYS A 192 10.71 10.62 24.34
N THR A 193 11.78 10.79 25.12
CA THR A 193 12.59 12.01 25.13
C THR A 193 14.06 11.72 24.91
N ASP A 194 14.51 10.45 25.01
CA ASP A 194 15.88 10.06 24.71
C ASP A 194 16.19 10.29 23.23
N PHE A 195 17.28 10.98 22.92
CA PHE A 195 17.59 11.32 21.53
C PHE A 195 17.96 10.11 20.64
N VAL A 196 18.59 9.07 21.21
CA VAL A 196 19.09 7.91 20.44
C VAL A 196 17.98 7.23 19.62
N PRO A 197 16.83 6.83 20.21
CA PRO A 197 15.71 6.30 19.42
C PRO A 197 15.26 7.17 18.25
N PHE A 198 15.21 8.50 18.41
CA PHE A 198 14.80 9.41 17.32
C PHE A 198 15.86 9.54 16.22
N VAL A 199 17.15 9.43 16.57
CA VAL A 199 18.23 9.39 15.57
C VAL A 199 18.19 8.07 14.78
N THR A 200 17.84 6.97 15.44
CA THR A 200 17.87 5.60 14.90
C THR A 200 16.66 5.25 14.04
N PHE A 201 15.45 5.31 14.59
CA PHE A 201 14.30 4.58 14.02
C PHE A 201 13.51 5.35 12.96
N ALA A 202 12.96 4.59 12.03
CA ALA A 202 12.23 5.07 10.87
C ALA A 202 11.06 4.14 10.50
N ASP A 203 10.19 4.63 9.62
CA ASP A 203 8.98 3.98 9.17
C ASP A 203 9.12 3.56 7.71
N ALA A 204 8.90 2.27 7.45
CA ALA A 204 9.00 1.72 6.11
C ALA A 204 8.30 0.36 6.00
N ALA A 205 8.02 -0.03 4.75
CA ALA A 205 7.74 -1.40 4.40
C ALA A 205 8.62 -1.84 3.24
N ALA A 206 8.88 -3.14 3.17
CA ALA A 206 9.51 -3.78 2.03
C ALA A 206 8.83 -5.12 1.75
N ALA A 207 8.73 -5.46 0.47
CA ALA A 207 8.10 -6.67 -0.01
C ALA A 207 8.94 -7.34 -1.08
N ILE A 208 8.87 -8.66 -1.11
CA ILE A 208 9.52 -9.51 -2.09
C ILE A 208 8.47 -10.51 -2.60
N VAL A 209 8.40 -10.70 -3.93
CA VAL A 209 7.75 -11.89 -4.49
C VAL A 209 8.81 -12.98 -4.55
N PHE A 210 8.69 -13.97 -3.68
CA PHE A 210 9.62 -15.07 -3.53
C PHE A 210 9.12 -16.27 -4.34
N SER A 211 9.95 -16.76 -5.25
CA SER A 211 9.53 -17.74 -6.26
C SER A 211 10.38 -19.00 -6.21
N ARG A 212 9.72 -20.15 -6.34
CA ARG A 212 10.38 -21.41 -6.68
C ARG A 212 10.68 -21.44 -8.18
N LYS A 213 11.88 -21.91 -8.54
CA LYS A 213 12.30 -22.07 -9.94
C LYS A 213 13.23 -23.27 -10.08
N GLU A 214 13.05 -24.06 -11.13
CA GLU A 214 14.03 -25.07 -11.52
C GLU A 214 15.17 -24.45 -12.34
N GLY A 215 16.40 -24.87 -12.05
CA GLY A 215 17.58 -24.41 -12.79
C GLY A 215 18.70 -25.45 -12.86
N ALA A 216 19.60 -25.25 -13.83
CA ALA A 216 20.80 -26.07 -14.00
C ALA A 216 21.86 -25.82 -12.93
N GLU A 217 21.87 -24.62 -12.33
CA GLU A 217 22.78 -24.21 -11.27
C GLU A 217 22.01 -23.73 -10.05
N ALA A 218 22.66 -23.81 -8.88
CA ALA A 218 22.18 -23.20 -7.66
C ALA A 218 22.20 -21.66 -7.77
N GLU A 219 21.04 -21.04 -7.53
CA GLU A 219 20.82 -19.59 -7.44
C GLU A 219 19.74 -19.29 -6.40
N GLY A 220 19.60 -18.03 -6.01
CA GLY A 220 18.64 -17.64 -4.98
C GLY A 220 19.18 -17.84 -3.57
N VAL A 221 18.29 -18.06 -2.60
CA VAL A 221 18.65 -18.32 -1.20
C VAL A 221 19.19 -19.75 -1.09
N LEU A 222 20.47 -19.89 -0.72
CA LEU A 222 21.16 -21.19 -0.69
C LEU A 222 21.18 -21.80 0.70
N SER A 223 21.32 -20.96 1.72
CA SER A 223 21.27 -21.38 3.11
C SER A 223 20.65 -20.29 3.97
N ILE A 224 19.98 -20.69 5.04
CA ILE A 224 19.33 -19.78 5.98
C ILE A 224 19.34 -20.39 7.37
N THR A 225 19.37 -19.54 8.40
CA THR A 225 19.20 -19.94 9.78
C THR A 225 18.47 -18.86 10.58
N ASN A 226 17.73 -19.27 11.60
CA ASN A 226 17.04 -18.44 12.58
C ASN A 226 17.20 -19.08 13.97
N HIS A 227 17.50 -18.25 14.96
CA HIS A 227 17.79 -18.64 16.34
C HIS A 227 17.27 -17.59 17.32
N GLU A 228 17.35 -17.90 18.60
CA GLU A 228 16.93 -17.04 19.69
C GLU A 228 18.00 -16.97 20.80
N ASP A 229 18.25 -15.77 21.30
CA ASP A 229 19.14 -15.48 22.43
C ASP A 229 18.33 -14.92 23.59
N LEU A 230 17.93 -15.81 24.50
CA LEU A 230 17.10 -15.45 25.67
C LEU A 230 17.75 -14.41 26.59
N GLN A 231 19.06 -14.16 26.48
CA GLN A 231 19.74 -13.10 27.23
C GLN A 231 19.36 -11.69 26.75
N MET A 232 18.63 -11.55 25.64
CA MET A 232 18.20 -10.25 25.09
C MET A 232 16.74 -9.90 25.38
N ILE A 233 15.93 -10.84 25.93
CA ILE A 233 14.47 -10.72 25.99
C ILE A 233 13.97 -9.46 26.72
N ASP A 234 14.67 -9.05 27.79
CA ASP A 234 14.29 -7.91 28.63
C ASP A 234 14.95 -6.58 28.22
N PHE A 235 15.79 -6.57 27.19
CA PHE A 235 16.64 -5.42 26.87
C PHE A 235 16.25 -4.68 25.59
N LEU A 236 15.29 -5.18 24.82
CA LEU A 236 14.75 -4.51 23.65
C LEU A 236 13.32 -4.97 23.36
N GLY A 237 12.37 -4.04 23.35
CA GLY A 237 10.98 -4.36 23.06
C GLY A 237 10.05 -3.15 23.07
N ALA A 238 8.75 -3.42 23.06
CA ALA A 238 7.71 -2.42 23.24
C ALA A 238 6.75 -2.82 24.38
N THR A 239 6.32 -1.85 25.19
CA THR A 239 5.35 -2.09 26.26
C THR A 239 3.95 -2.36 25.70
N LYS A 240 3.02 -2.80 26.56
CA LYS A 240 1.59 -2.94 26.19
C LYS A 240 0.97 -1.65 25.65
N GLN A 241 1.48 -0.49 26.06
CA GLN A 241 1.03 0.82 25.58
C GLN A 241 1.76 1.27 24.30
N GLY A 242 2.65 0.42 23.76
CA GLY A 242 3.44 0.69 22.57
C GLY A 242 4.64 1.60 22.82
N ASP A 243 5.19 1.68 24.04
CA ASP A 243 6.43 2.45 24.25
C ASP A 243 7.65 1.57 24.02
N LEU A 244 8.58 2.04 23.19
CA LEU A 244 9.87 1.38 23.03
C LEU A 244 10.62 1.29 24.38
N TYR A 245 11.33 0.21 24.67
CA TYR A 245 12.37 0.17 25.69
C TYR A 245 13.62 -0.49 25.12
N MET A 246 14.80 -0.01 25.51
CA MET A 246 16.07 -0.47 24.96
C MET A 246 17.23 -0.19 25.90
N ASP A 247 18.06 -1.20 26.17
CA ASP A 247 19.43 -1.03 26.66
C ASP A 247 20.40 -1.16 25.48
N ALA A 248 20.87 -0.01 24.97
CA ALA A 248 21.70 0.02 23.77
C ALA A 248 23.06 -0.71 23.95
N GLY A 249 23.59 -0.77 25.17
CA GLY A 249 24.88 -1.42 25.45
C GLY A 249 24.76 -2.94 25.37
N ILE A 250 23.76 -3.49 26.05
CA ILE A 250 23.50 -4.94 26.04
C ILE A 250 23.11 -5.41 24.64
N VAL A 251 22.19 -4.68 23.99
CA VAL A 251 21.74 -4.99 22.62
C VAL A 251 22.93 -5.03 21.67
N LYS A 252 23.81 -4.01 21.68
CA LYS A 252 24.99 -3.97 20.81
C LYS A 252 25.90 -5.18 21.04
N ASN A 253 26.22 -5.48 22.30
CA ASN A 253 27.17 -6.53 22.66
C ASN A 253 26.66 -7.93 22.29
N ARG A 254 25.37 -8.19 22.49
CA ARG A 254 24.74 -9.48 22.15
C ARG A 254 24.48 -9.61 20.66
N ALA A 255 23.90 -8.60 20.01
CA ALA A 255 23.59 -8.62 18.59
C ALA A 255 24.83 -8.88 17.72
N THR A 256 25.97 -8.29 18.06
CA THR A 256 27.23 -8.50 17.32
C THR A 256 27.65 -9.98 17.36
N VAL A 257 27.62 -10.61 18.54
CA VAL A 257 27.97 -12.03 18.72
C VAL A 257 26.98 -12.93 17.97
N ASN A 258 25.69 -12.64 18.09
CA ASN A 258 24.62 -13.43 17.50
C ASN A 258 24.68 -13.42 15.97
N ILE A 259 24.86 -12.23 15.36
CA ILE A 259 25.00 -12.08 13.91
C ILE A 259 26.23 -12.83 13.40
N VAL A 260 27.39 -12.69 14.06
CA VAL A 260 28.63 -13.39 13.67
C VAL A 260 28.44 -14.90 13.71
N SER A 261 27.76 -15.43 14.73
CA SER A 261 27.46 -16.86 14.85
C SER A 261 26.59 -17.36 13.69
N ALA A 262 25.47 -16.67 13.43
CA ALA A 262 24.57 -17.04 12.34
C ALA A 262 25.23 -16.95 10.96
N VAL A 263 26.05 -15.91 10.73
CA VAL A 263 26.83 -15.75 9.49
C VAL A 263 27.78 -16.94 9.27
N LYS A 264 28.55 -17.34 10.29
CA LYS A 264 29.48 -18.48 10.18
C LYS A 264 28.74 -19.78 9.85
N GLU A 265 27.57 -19.98 10.44
CA GLU A 265 26.74 -21.16 10.18
C GLU A 265 26.24 -21.21 8.72
N VAL A 266 25.71 -20.11 8.19
CA VAL A 266 25.20 -20.08 6.81
C VAL A 266 26.32 -20.17 5.77
N LEU A 267 27.49 -19.59 6.04
CA LEU A 267 28.67 -19.77 5.20
C LEU A 267 29.10 -21.25 5.15
N GLY A 268 29.12 -21.93 6.30
CA GLY A 268 29.40 -23.36 6.38
C GLY A 268 28.38 -24.21 5.61
N LYS A 269 27.08 -23.93 5.76
CA LYS A 269 25.99 -24.62 5.03
C LYS A 269 26.04 -24.40 3.52
N ALA A 270 26.49 -23.23 3.07
CA ALA A 270 26.61 -22.89 1.65
C ALA A 270 27.96 -23.30 1.04
N GLU A 271 28.89 -23.82 1.84
CA GLU A 271 30.27 -24.12 1.46
C GLU A 271 30.98 -22.89 0.84
N TRP A 272 30.75 -21.71 1.42
CA TRP A 272 31.35 -20.44 0.98
C TRP A 272 32.37 -19.94 2.00
N ASN A 273 33.45 -19.34 1.50
CA ASN A 273 34.39 -18.61 2.34
C ASN A 273 34.01 -17.12 2.40
N ILE A 274 34.50 -16.42 3.42
CA ILE A 274 34.18 -14.99 3.60
C ILE A 274 34.73 -14.14 2.44
N GLU A 275 35.84 -14.57 1.84
CA GLU A 275 36.50 -13.94 0.70
C GLU A 275 35.69 -14.06 -0.60
N ASP A 276 34.80 -15.06 -0.69
CA ASP A 276 33.93 -15.27 -1.84
C ASP A 276 32.76 -14.28 -1.88
N ILE A 277 32.50 -13.56 -0.78
CA ILE A 277 31.34 -12.69 -0.67
C ILE A 277 31.61 -11.36 -1.40
N ASP A 278 30.72 -11.04 -2.35
CA ASP A 278 30.78 -9.80 -3.10
C ASP A 278 30.25 -8.63 -2.27
N LEU A 279 29.17 -8.86 -1.52
CA LEU A 279 28.51 -7.83 -0.74
C LEU A 279 27.88 -8.39 0.55
N PHE A 280 28.11 -7.69 1.66
CA PHE A 280 27.41 -7.95 2.92
C PHE A 280 26.26 -6.94 3.08
N VAL A 281 25.03 -7.44 3.17
CA VAL A 281 23.81 -6.64 3.36
C VAL A 281 23.20 -7.00 4.72
N PRO A 282 23.72 -6.45 5.82
CA PRO A 282 23.19 -6.71 7.16
C PRO A 282 21.90 -5.95 7.43
N HIS A 283 21.24 -6.29 8.54
CA HIS A 283 20.30 -5.39 9.18
C HIS A 283 21.01 -4.10 9.62
N GLN A 284 20.42 -2.97 9.26
CA GLN A 284 21.05 -1.65 9.29
C GLN A 284 20.74 -0.93 10.61
N THR A 285 21.35 -1.40 11.70
CA THR A 285 21.10 -0.97 13.08
C THR A 285 21.95 0.20 13.55
N GLY A 286 22.93 0.60 12.75
CA GLY A 286 23.93 1.61 13.06
C GLY A 286 25.35 1.04 13.15
N ASN A 287 26.32 1.92 12.97
CA ASN A 287 27.75 1.58 12.83
C ASN A 287 28.29 0.78 14.02
N ALA A 288 27.80 1.02 15.23
CA ALA A 288 28.25 0.33 16.43
C ALA A 288 28.09 -1.20 16.38
N ILE A 289 27.09 -1.71 15.65
CA ILE A 289 26.86 -3.14 15.45
C ILE A 289 27.36 -3.55 14.07
N VAL A 290 27.00 -2.81 13.01
CA VAL A 290 27.36 -3.15 11.62
C VAL A 290 28.89 -3.24 11.45
N HIS A 291 29.64 -2.25 11.95
CA HIS A 291 31.10 -2.26 11.87
C HIS A 291 31.71 -3.31 12.82
N GLY A 292 31.14 -3.49 14.01
CA GLY A 292 31.59 -4.53 14.95
C GLY A 292 31.45 -5.95 14.38
N VAL A 293 30.39 -6.22 13.63
CA VAL A 293 30.21 -7.49 12.90
C VAL A 293 31.23 -7.61 11.78
N ALA A 294 31.39 -6.59 10.94
CA ALA A 294 32.35 -6.62 9.84
C ALA A 294 33.79 -6.84 10.34
N GLU A 295 34.21 -6.12 11.38
CA GLU A 295 35.50 -6.30 12.05
C GLU A 295 35.67 -7.73 12.60
N SER A 296 34.64 -8.26 13.28
CA SER A 296 34.69 -9.62 13.84
C SER A 296 34.76 -10.73 12.77
N LEU A 297 34.28 -10.45 11.57
CA LEU A 297 34.35 -11.35 10.41
C LEU A 297 35.60 -11.10 9.55
N ASN A 298 36.41 -10.08 9.85
CA ASN A 298 37.44 -9.54 8.96
C ASN A 298 36.91 -9.20 7.55
N PHE A 299 35.67 -8.73 7.47
CA PHE A 299 35.03 -8.37 6.21
C PHE A 299 35.28 -6.90 5.85
N PRO A 300 35.61 -6.55 4.60
CA PRO A 300 35.89 -5.17 4.21
C PRO A 300 34.66 -4.25 4.37
N LEU A 301 34.84 -3.09 5.00
CA LEU A 301 33.75 -2.13 5.23
C LEU A 301 33.18 -1.57 3.92
N GLU A 302 34.01 -1.41 2.89
CA GLU A 302 33.59 -0.96 1.55
C GLU A 302 32.68 -1.95 0.83
N LYS A 303 32.71 -3.23 1.20
CA LYS A 303 31.79 -4.26 0.74
C LYS A 303 30.57 -4.43 1.65
N THR A 304 30.48 -3.64 2.73
CA THR A 304 29.32 -3.64 3.65
C THR A 304 28.33 -2.58 3.20
N TYR A 305 27.19 -3.01 2.67
CA TYR A 305 26.16 -2.10 2.20
C TYR A 305 25.51 -1.37 3.38
N GLN A 306 25.43 -0.03 3.33
CA GLN A 306 24.89 0.81 4.41
C GLN A 306 23.96 1.95 3.95
N GLU A 307 23.63 2.04 2.66
CA GLU A 307 22.88 3.19 2.12
C GLU A 307 21.50 3.36 2.77
N VAL A 308 20.87 2.28 3.24
CA VAL A 308 19.57 2.32 3.93
C VAL A 308 19.67 3.08 5.25
N GLN A 309 20.53 2.68 6.20
CA GLN A 309 20.65 3.43 7.46
C GLN A 309 21.13 4.86 7.23
N LEU A 310 22.07 5.06 6.31
CA LEU A 310 22.64 6.38 6.08
C LEU A 310 21.56 7.37 5.66
N ASN A 311 20.61 6.97 4.80
CA ASN A 311 19.66 7.90 4.20
C ASN A 311 18.22 7.76 4.72
N HIS A 312 17.87 6.64 5.35
CA HIS A 312 16.48 6.34 5.73
C HIS A 312 16.32 5.92 7.20
N GLY A 313 17.40 5.73 7.96
CA GLY A 313 17.34 5.25 9.34
C GLY A 313 17.29 3.72 9.45
N ASN A 314 17.13 3.23 10.67
CA ASN A 314 16.87 1.83 10.95
C ASN A 314 15.40 1.51 10.65
N LEU A 315 15.19 0.72 9.60
CA LEU A 315 13.87 0.31 9.10
C LEU A 315 13.42 -1.05 9.65
N SER A 316 13.95 -1.48 10.80
CA SER A 316 13.68 -2.81 11.37
C SER A 316 13.92 -3.91 10.32
N GLY A 317 13.07 -4.93 10.24
CA GLY A 317 13.17 -6.06 9.33
C GLY A 317 13.02 -5.71 7.85
N ALA A 318 12.58 -4.49 7.52
CA ALA A 318 12.51 -4.01 6.14
C ALA A 318 13.89 -3.57 5.62
N SER A 319 14.88 -3.40 6.49
CA SER A 319 16.22 -2.89 6.11
C SER A 319 16.90 -3.74 5.03
N ILE A 320 16.90 -5.07 5.18
CA ILE A 320 17.58 -5.99 4.24
C ILE A 320 16.82 -6.03 2.90
N PRO A 321 15.50 -6.34 2.85
CA PRO A 321 14.74 -6.33 1.59
C PRO A 321 14.74 -4.98 0.87
N LEU A 322 14.64 -3.87 1.60
CA LEU A 322 14.72 -2.52 1.02
C LEU A 322 16.12 -2.26 0.44
N GLY A 323 17.17 -2.68 1.14
CA GLY A 323 18.55 -2.60 0.63
C GLY A 323 18.74 -3.33 -0.69
N LEU A 324 18.23 -4.57 -0.80
CA LEU A 324 18.24 -5.32 -2.05
C LEU A 324 17.43 -4.63 -3.15
N THR A 325 16.28 -4.03 -2.79
CA THR A 325 15.45 -3.25 -3.72
C THR A 325 16.21 -2.04 -4.28
N LEU A 326 16.92 -1.29 -3.43
CA LEU A 326 17.73 -0.14 -3.85
C LEU A 326 18.92 -0.56 -4.72
N LEU A 327 19.58 -1.67 -4.38
CA LEU A 327 20.65 -2.25 -5.21
C LEU A 327 20.13 -2.66 -6.59
N LYS A 328 18.94 -3.27 -6.68
CA LYS A 328 18.31 -3.60 -7.95
C LYS A 328 17.99 -2.34 -8.76
N LYS A 329 17.28 -1.37 -8.15
CA LYS A 329 16.87 -0.12 -8.82
C LYS A 329 18.06 0.72 -9.30
N SER A 330 19.20 0.64 -8.61
CA SER A 330 20.44 1.33 -9.01
C SER A 330 21.32 0.53 -9.97
N GLY A 331 20.90 -0.66 -10.41
CA GLY A 331 21.68 -1.52 -11.30
C GLY A 331 22.93 -2.14 -10.64
N LYS A 332 23.04 -2.09 -9.32
CA LYS A 332 24.17 -2.62 -8.54
C LYS A 332 23.97 -4.06 -8.05
N LEU A 333 22.75 -4.60 -8.13
CA LEU A 333 22.46 -6.01 -7.88
C LEU A 333 22.76 -6.80 -9.15
N LEU A 334 23.98 -7.34 -9.30
CA LEU A 334 24.42 -7.98 -10.53
C LEU A 334 24.21 -9.51 -10.51
N PRO A 335 23.84 -10.14 -11.63
CA PRO A 335 23.71 -11.60 -11.74
C PRO A 335 24.96 -12.35 -11.26
N GLY A 336 24.77 -13.42 -10.50
CA GLY A 336 25.84 -14.26 -9.98
C GLY A 336 26.51 -13.76 -8.70
N MET A 337 26.27 -12.51 -8.28
CA MET A 337 26.84 -11.99 -7.04
C MET A 337 26.47 -12.85 -5.83
N LYS A 338 27.44 -13.09 -4.95
CA LYS A 338 27.28 -13.75 -3.66
C LYS A 338 27.02 -12.71 -2.58
N ILE A 339 25.78 -12.69 -2.08
CA ILE A 339 25.33 -11.79 -1.02
C ILE A 339 25.24 -12.57 0.29
N LEU A 340 25.81 -11.98 1.33
CA LEU A 340 25.67 -12.43 2.71
C LEU A 340 24.77 -11.47 3.46
N THR A 341 23.93 -11.98 4.36
CA THR A 341 23.10 -11.17 5.25
C THR A 341 23.32 -11.54 6.71
N GLY A 342 22.77 -10.73 7.62
CA GLY A 342 22.82 -11.00 9.05
C GLY A 342 21.91 -10.03 9.80
N THR A 343 21.11 -10.54 10.73
CA THR A 343 20.15 -9.76 11.51
C THR A 343 20.06 -10.26 12.96
N ALA A 344 19.74 -9.34 13.86
CA ALA A 344 19.38 -9.61 15.25
C ALA A 344 18.45 -8.49 15.75
N GLY A 345 17.55 -8.79 16.70
CA GLY A 345 16.64 -7.77 17.23
C GLY A 345 15.76 -8.20 18.40
N LEU A 346 14.52 -7.67 18.41
CA LEU A 346 13.53 -7.91 19.47
C LEU A 346 13.30 -9.41 19.67
N GLY A 347 13.02 -9.79 20.92
CA GLY A 347 12.87 -11.20 21.31
C GLY A 347 14.20 -11.96 21.46
N GLY A 348 15.34 -11.30 21.16
CA GLY A 348 16.62 -11.99 21.05
C GLY A 348 16.71 -12.84 19.78
N GLU A 349 15.78 -12.68 18.86
CA GLU A 349 15.81 -13.36 17.57
C GLU A 349 17.05 -12.91 16.79
N PHE A 350 17.66 -13.84 16.05
CA PHE A 350 18.75 -13.54 15.13
C PHE A 350 18.84 -14.58 14.02
N GLY A 351 19.48 -14.21 12.91
CA GLY A 351 19.58 -15.09 11.76
C GLY A 351 20.43 -14.51 10.64
N ALA A 352 20.61 -15.31 9.62
CA ALA A 352 21.33 -14.94 8.41
C ALA A 352 20.86 -15.83 7.24
N TYR A 353 21.13 -15.39 6.02
CA TYR A 353 21.08 -16.23 4.83
C TYR A 353 22.16 -15.83 3.82
N THR A 354 22.55 -16.81 2.99
CA THR A 354 23.34 -16.59 1.78
C THR A 354 22.43 -16.54 0.56
N TYR A 355 22.69 -15.60 -0.34
CA TYR A 355 21.90 -15.40 -1.55
C TYR A 355 22.81 -15.23 -2.76
N LYS A 356 22.64 -16.06 -3.78
CA LYS A 356 23.32 -15.91 -5.07
C LYS A 356 22.35 -15.28 -6.06
N VAL A 357 22.65 -14.06 -6.52
CA VAL A 357 21.78 -13.31 -7.41
C VAL A 357 21.51 -14.11 -8.69
N GLN A 358 20.24 -14.30 -9.05
CA GLN A 358 19.87 -15.12 -10.21
C GLN A 358 20.41 -14.58 -11.54
N LYS A 359 20.61 -15.46 -12.53
CA LYS A 359 21.18 -15.10 -13.84
C LYS A 359 20.35 -14.09 -14.64
N SER A 360 19.04 -14.04 -14.40
CA SER A 360 18.12 -13.10 -15.04
C SER A 360 17.38 -12.29 -14.01
N LEU A 361 17.69 -11.00 -13.93
CA LEU A 361 16.91 -10.00 -13.21
C LEU A 361 15.93 -9.25 -14.11
N LYS A 362 15.79 -9.65 -15.39
CA LYS A 362 15.01 -8.92 -16.40
C LYS A 362 13.62 -8.57 -15.85
N GLU A 363 13.33 -7.28 -15.90
CA GLU A 363 11.98 -6.74 -15.70
C GLU A 363 11.06 -7.43 -16.70
N LYS A 364 10.09 -8.21 -16.20
CA LYS A 364 8.92 -8.51 -17.01
C LYS A 364 8.07 -7.25 -16.92
N ALA A 365 8.11 -6.42 -17.96
CA ALA A 365 7.20 -5.30 -18.08
C ALA A 365 5.76 -5.84 -18.15
N ASN A 366 5.12 -5.97 -16.99
CA ASN A 366 3.71 -6.14 -16.86
C ASN A 366 3.30 -5.15 -15.79
N SER A 367 2.81 -3.99 -16.20
CA SER A 367 2.09 -3.16 -15.23
C SER A 367 0.94 -4.02 -14.72
N PHE A 368 0.80 -4.16 -13.40
CA PHE A 368 -0.37 -4.75 -12.75
C PHE A 368 -1.70 -4.17 -13.30
N ALA A 369 -1.64 -2.95 -13.87
CA ALA A 369 -2.72 -2.29 -14.60
C ALA A 369 -3.07 -2.84 -16.00
N ALA A 370 -2.18 -3.60 -16.66
CA ALA A 370 -2.33 -4.10 -18.04
C ALA A 370 -2.75 -5.58 -18.11
N THR A 371 -2.97 -6.22 -16.96
CA THR A 371 -3.51 -7.58 -16.91
C THR A 371 -4.96 -7.54 -17.37
N LYS A 372 -5.34 -8.43 -18.29
CA LYS A 372 -6.73 -8.59 -18.75
C LYS A 372 -7.54 -9.47 -17.77
N ASP A 373 -7.50 -9.13 -16.49
CA ASP A 373 -8.11 -9.89 -15.39
C ASP A 373 -9.66 -9.89 -15.42
N MET A 374 -10.27 -9.02 -16.24
CA MET A 374 -11.71 -8.99 -16.53
C MET A 374 -12.05 -9.53 -17.92
N GLN A 375 -11.13 -10.25 -18.59
CA GLN A 375 -11.40 -10.87 -19.88
C GLN A 375 -12.62 -11.80 -19.80
N GLY A 376 -13.56 -11.64 -20.74
CA GLY A 376 -14.80 -12.42 -20.78
C GLY A 376 -15.87 -11.96 -19.79
N LYS A 377 -15.66 -10.86 -19.07
CA LYS A 377 -16.68 -10.21 -18.24
C LYS A 377 -17.39 -9.12 -19.04
N ILE A 378 -18.66 -8.87 -18.74
CA ILE A 378 -19.49 -7.82 -19.33
C ILE A 378 -19.82 -6.76 -18.28
N ALA A 379 -19.58 -5.49 -18.60
CA ALA A 379 -19.92 -4.35 -17.75
C ALA A 379 -20.90 -3.40 -18.45
N PHE A 380 -21.99 -3.05 -17.77
CA PHE A 380 -22.90 -2.00 -18.20
C PHE A 380 -22.63 -0.71 -17.41
N VAL A 381 -22.23 0.36 -18.12
CA VAL A 381 -21.93 1.68 -17.54
C VAL A 381 -22.96 2.70 -18.04
N THR A 382 -23.69 3.33 -17.11
CA THR A 382 -24.61 4.43 -17.45
C THR A 382 -23.91 5.78 -17.44
N GLY A 383 -24.10 6.62 -18.45
CA GLY A 383 -23.55 7.98 -18.47
C GLY A 383 -22.09 8.04 -18.93
N CYS A 384 -21.69 7.22 -19.91
CA CYS A 384 -20.31 7.11 -20.38
C CYS A 384 -19.75 8.39 -21.05
N SER A 385 -20.61 9.37 -21.37
CA SER A 385 -20.22 10.69 -21.89
C SER A 385 -19.93 11.73 -20.80
N GLY A 386 -20.14 11.38 -19.52
CA GLY A 386 -19.68 12.16 -18.38
C GLY A 386 -18.21 11.84 -18.03
N ALA A 387 -17.50 12.77 -17.40
CA ALA A 387 -16.07 12.62 -17.10
C ALA A 387 -15.72 11.30 -16.37
N LEU A 388 -16.46 11.00 -15.29
CA LEU A 388 -16.26 9.76 -14.52
C LEU A 388 -16.65 8.51 -15.31
N GLY A 389 -17.80 8.55 -16.00
CA GLY A 389 -18.27 7.41 -16.81
C GLY A 389 -17.31 7.05 -17.94
N THR A 390 -16.73 8.06 -18.61
CA THR A 390 -15.68 7.86 -19.63
C THR A 390 -14.45 7.20 -19.01
N ALA A 391 -13.96 7.72 -17.89
CA ALA A 391 -12.76 7.19 -17.23
C ALA A 391 -12.95 5.75 -16.72
N VAL A 392 -14.13 5.42 -16.16
CA VAL A 392 -14.49 4.07 -15.73
C VAL A 392 -14.56 3.12 -16.93
N ALA A 393 -15.20 3.52 -18.03
CA ALA A 393 -15.29 2.71 -19.25
C ALA A 393 -13.89 2.37 -19.80
N LEU A 394 -12.98 3.35 -19.87
CA LEU A 394 -11.60 3.12 -20.30
C LEU A 394 -10.83 2.20 -19.35
N GLY A 395 -11.04 2.34 -18.03
CA GLY A 395 -10.44 1.46 -17.04
C GLY A 395 -10.88 0.00 -17.22
N LEU A 396 -12.18 -0.23 -17.42
CA LEU A 396 -12.74 -1.57 -17.69
C LEU A 396 -12.24 -2.15 -19.02
N ALA A 397 -12.14 -1.34 -20.08
CA ALA A 397 -11.59 -1.75 -21.37
C ALA A 397 -10.15 -2.25 -21.24
N LYS A 398 -9.30 -1.52 -20.50
CA LYS A 398 -7.89 -1.90 -20.26
C LYS A 398 -7.77 -3.25 -19.54
N LYS A 399 -8.75 -3.59 -18.70
CA LYS A 399 -8.86 -4.88 -18.01
C LYS A 399 -9.49 -6.00 -18.86
N GLY A 400 -9.83 -5.72 -20.12
CA GLY A 400 -10.34 -6.72 -21.08
C GLY A 400 -11.85 -6.98 -20.98
N CYS A 401 -12.60 -6.13 -20.27
CA CYS A 401 -14.04 -6.25 -20.12
C CYS A 401 -14.77 -5.85 -21.42
N GLN A 402 -15.83 -6.57 -21.78
CA GLN A 402 -16.79 -6.14 -22.80
C GLN A 402 -17.72 -5.07 -22.23
N LEU A 403 -17.91 -3.99 -22.97
CA LEU A 403 -18.62 -2.81 -22.48
C LEU A 403 -19.99 -2.63 -23.11
N LEU A 404 -21.00 -2.44 -22.28
CA LEU A 404 -22.30 -1.90 -22.66
C LEU A 404 -22.31 -0.46 -22.15
N LEU A 405 -22.43 0.52 -23.04
CA LEU A 405 -22.18 1.92 -22.72
C LEU A 405 -23.40 2.77 -23.03
N HIS A 406 -23.99 3.36 -22.00
CA HIS A 406 -25.14 4.25 -22.17
C HIS A 406 -24.71 5.73 -22.16
N PHE A 407 -25.27 6.51 -23.08
CA PHE A 407 -25.20 7.98 -23.09
C PHE A 407 -26.54 8.60 -23.53
N ASN A 408 -26.74 9.89 -23.23
CA ASN A 408 -27.91 10.66 -23.67
C ASN A 408 -27.57 11.55 -24.88
N SER A 409 -27.29 12.84 -24.66
CA SER A 409 -27.09 13.84 -25.72
C SER A 409 -25.62 14.13 -26.05
N GLY A 410 -24.67 13.57 -25.29
CA GLY A 410 -23.23 13.83 -25.44
C GLY A 410 -22.55 13.08 -26.58
N CYS A 411 -23.06 13.20 -27.81
CA CYS A 411 -22.58 12.45 -28.98
C CYS A 411 -21.08 12.66 -29.27
N GLU A 412 -20.58 13.90 -29.20
CA GLU A 412 -19.16 14.19 -29.44
C GLU A 412 -18.25 13.47 -28.44
N LYS A 413 -18.61 13.49 -27.15
CA LYS A 413 -17.86 12.81 -26.10
C LYS A 413 -17.95 11.29 -26.23
N ALA A 414 -19.11 10.76 -26.62
CA ALA A 414 -19.28 9.33 -26.90
C ALA A 414 -18.40 8.89 -28.09
N ASN A 415 -18.34 9.68 -29.17
CA ASN A 415 -17.48 9.43 -30.32
C ASN A 415 -15.99 9.50 -29.96
N ALA A 416 -15.59 10.45 -29.11
CA ALA A 416 -14.21 10.54 -28.62
C ALA A 416 -13.82 9.31 -27.78
N LEU A 417 -14.71 8.86 -26.88
CA LEU A 417 -14.52 7.61 -26.15
C LEU A 417 -14.45 6.41 -27.10
N GLU A 418 -15.31 6.35 -28.12
CA GLU A 418 -15.28 5.29 -29.12
C GLU A 418 -13.92 5.20 -29.83
N ALA A 419 -13.33 6.33 -30.22
CA ALA A 419 -12.00 6.35 -30.84
C ALA A 419 -10.92 5.74 -29.94
N GLN A 420 -10.95 6.05 -28.64
CA GLN A 420 -10.03 5.47 -27.65
C GLN A 420 -10.27 3.98 -27.42
N LEU A 421 -11.53 3.53 -27.42
CA LEU A 421 -11.87 2.11 -27.29
C LEU A 421 -11.43 1.29 -28.51
N LYS A 422 -11.53 1.87 -29.72
CA LYS A 422 -11.00 1.27 -30.96
C LYS A 422 -9.49 1.09 -30.89
N GLU A 423 -8.76 2.08 -30.38
CA GLU A 423 -7.30 2.00 -30.17
C GLU A 423 -6.92 0.87 -29.21
N LEU A 424 -7.69 0.69 -28.13
CA LEU A 424 -7.52 -0.39 -27.17
C LEU A 424 -7.98 -1.77 -27.69
N LYS A 425 -8.60 -1.83 -28.88
CA LYS A 425 -9.24 -3.03 -29.44
C LYS A 425 -10.26 -3.65 -28.47
N ALA A 426 -11.00 -2.79 -27.76
CA ALA A 426 -12.01 -3.22 -26.80
C ALA A 426 -13.29 -3.68 -27.51
N SER A 427 -14.02 -4.61 -26.89
CA SER A 427 -15.38 -4.98 -27.31
C SER A 427 -16.38 -4.04 -26.62
N TYR A 428 -17.23 -3.35 -27.39
CA TYR A 428 -18.19 -2.41 -26.83
C TYR A 428 -19.46 -2.29 -27.68
N THR A 429 -20.55 -1.90 -27.03
CA THR A 429 -21.84 -1.53 -27.65
C THR A 429 -22.34 -0.24 -27.02
N PHE A 430 -22.67 0.76 -27.83
CA PHE A 430 -23.28 2.00 -27.37
C PHE A 430 -24.80 1.93 -27.41
N TYR A 431 -25.44 2.47 -26.38
CA TYR A 431 -26.88 2.68 -26.30
C TYR A 431 -27.16 4.16 -26.04
N GLN A 432 -27.88 4.80 -26.96
CA GLN A 432 -28.36 6.15 -26.75
C GLN A 432 -29.75 6.12 -26.14
N ALA A 433 -29.93 6.70 -24.96
CA ALA A 433 -31.26 6.85 -24.35
C ALA A 433 -31.34 8.14 -23.51
N ASP A 434 -32.44 8.85 -23.64
CA ASP A 434 -32.81 9.92 -22.74
C ASP A 434 -33.55 9.31 -21.54
N PHE A 435 -32.91 9.34 -20.38
CA PHE A 435 -33.47 8.84 -19.13
C PHE A 435 -34.70 9.62 -18.64
N THR A 436 -35.07 10.73 -19.27
CA THR A 436 -36.36 11.40 -19.05
C THR A 436 -37.49 10.86 -19.93
N LYS A 437 -37.20 9.95 -20.86
CA LYS A 437 -38.15 9.37 -21.82
C LYS A 437 -38.34 7.88 -21.54
N GLU A 438 -39.47 7.55 -20.92
CA GLU A 438 -39.83 6.20 -20.50
C GLU A 438 -39.68 5.15 -21.62
N GLU A 439 -40.12 5.48 -22.84
CA GLU A 439 -40.02 4.59 -24.01
C GLU A 439 -38.58 4.21 -24.34
N GLN A 440 -37.65 5.18 -24.30
CA GLN A 440 -36.24 4.93 -24.61
C GLN A 440 -35.57 4.09 -23.51
N VAL A 441 -35.97 4.30 -22.25
CA VAL A 441 -35.53 3.48 -21.11
C VAL A 441 -36.01 2.03 -21.27
N GLU A 442 -37.26 1.81 -21.64
CA GLU A 442 -37.80 0.46 -21.88
C GLU A 442 -37.13 -0.21 -23.09
N GLN A 443 -36.88 0.51 -24.18
CA GLN A 443 -36.13 -0.01 -25.34
C GLN A 443 -34.70 -0.44 -24.95
N LEU A 444 -34.00 0.38 -24.16
CA LEU A 444 -32.70 0.03 -23.60
C LEU A 444 -32.77 -1.24 -22.75
N LEU A 445 -33.70 -1.31 -21.80
CA LEU A 445 -33.85 -2.46 -20.91
C LEU A 445 -34.21 -3.74 -21.65
N ASN A 446 -35.08 -3.67 -22.66
CA ASN A 446 -35.40 -4.79 -23.53
C ASN A 446 -34.16 -5.29 -24.28
N SER A 447 -33.36 -4.36 -24.83
CA SER A 447 -32.12 -4.70 -25.53
C SER A 447 -31.13 -5.41 -24.60
N LEU A 448 -30.99 -4.95 -23.37
CA LEU A 448 -30.11 -5.58 -22.37
C LEU A 448 -30.63 -6.93 -21.89
N ASN A 449 -31.95 -7.10 -21.75
CA ASN A 449 -32.56 -8.37 -21.33
C ASN A 449 -32.48 -9.46 -22.40
N LEU A 450 -32.45 -9.07 -23.67
CA LEU A 450 -32.29 -9.98 -24.81
C LEU A 450 -30.86 -10.54 -24.93
N LEU A 451 -29.89 -10.01 -24.20
CA LEU A 451 -28.56 -10.59 -24.14
C LEU A 451 -28.64 -12.02 -23.56
N SER A 452 -28.04 -12.96 -24.27
CA SER A 452 -27.90 -14.35 -23.83
C SER A 452 -27.01 -14.46 -22.59
N GLU A 453 -25.98 -13.63 -22.51
CA GLU A 453 -25.00 -13.60 -21.44
C GLU A 453 -25.49 -12.80 -20.22
N LYS A 454 -24.97 -13.12 -19.03
CA LYS A 454 -25.18 -12.32 -17.82
C LYS A 454 -24.26 -11.09 -17.85
N ILE A 455 -24.72 -10.00 -17.22
CA ILE A 455 -23.91 -8.81 -17.00
C ILE A 455 -23.16 -9.02 -15.68
N ASN A 456 -21.84 -8.91 -15.67
CA ASN A 456 -21.06 -9.07 -14.44
C ASN A 456 -21.16 -7.82 -13.57
N PHE A 457 -21.00 -6.66 -14.19
CA PHE A 457 -20.93 -5.39 -13.47
C PHE A 457 -21.98 -4.40 -13.99
N LEU A 458 -22.83 -3.89 -13.10
CA LEU A 458 -23.71 -2.75 -13.37
C LEU A 458 -23.14 -1.53 -12.64
N ILE A 459 -22.74 -0.49 -13.38
CA ILE A 459 -22.14 0.72 -12.82
C ILE A 459 -22.97 1.94 -13.19
N HIS A 460 -23.58 2.56 -12.16
CA HIS A 460 -24.39 3.76 -12.33
C HIS A 460 -23.54 5.03 -12.18
N THR A 461 -23.09 5.61 -13.30
CA THR A 461 -22.34 6.89 -13.31
C THR A 461 -23.12 8.08 -13.86
N ALA A 462 -24.30 7.85 -14.45
CA ALA A 462 -25.16 8.93 -14.94
C ALA A 462 -25.63 9.80 -13.77
N ALA A 463 -25.48 11.13 -13.91
CA ALA A 463 -25.87 12.08 -12.88
C ALA A 463 -26.17 13.47 -13.47
N VAL A 464 -27.08 14.19 -12.82
CA VAL A 464 -27.32 15.63 -13.06
C VAL A 464 -27.42 16.37 -11.73
N THR A 465 -26.73 17.49 -11.60
CA THR A 465 -26.72 18.26 -10.33
C THR A 465 -27.96 19.13 -10.11
N GLY A 466 -28.68 19.49 -11.18
CA GLY A 466 -29.65 20.60 -11.13
C GLY A 466 -28.97 21.97 -11.08
N SER A 467 -29.70 22.97 -10.59
CA SER A 467 -29.26 24.33 -10.32
C SER A 467 -28.57 24.44 -8.96
N LEU A 468 -27.78 25.51 -8.77
CA LEU A 468 -27.17 25.82 -7.47
C LEU A 468 -28.05 26.72 -6.59
N SER A 469 -29.38 26.63 -6.75
CA SER A 469 -30.34 27.47 -6.05
C SER A 469 -30.47 27.09 -4.57
N ARG A 470 -30.81 28.05 -3.71
CA ARG A 470 -31.06 27.76 -2.29
C ARG A 470 -32.19 26.75 -2.15
N ALA A 471 -32.17 25.98 -1.07
CA ALA A 471 -33.10 24.86 -0.90
C ALA A 471 -34.59 25.25 -1.02
N GLY A 472 -34.98 26.43 -0.53
CA GLY A 472 -36.35 26.94 -0.63
C GLY A 472 -36.73 27.53 -2.00
N ASP A 473 -35.76 27.72 -2.89
CA ASP A 473 -35.95 28.36 -4.21
C ASP A 473 -35.92 27.33 -5.35
N VAL A 474 -35.73 26.04 -5.06
CA VAL A 474 -35.69 24.98 -6.08
C VAL A 474 -37.12 24.63 -6.51
N SER A 475 -37.39 24.72 -7.81
CA SER A 475 -38.69 24.37 -8.40
C SER A 475 -39.02 22.88 -8.24
N GLU A 476 -40.31 22.54 -8.16
CA GLU A 476 -40.74 21.13 -8.13
C GLU A 476 -40.36 20.38 -9.41
N GLU A 477 -40.38 21.06 -10.56
CA GLU A 477 -39.99 20.49 -11.84
C GLU A 477 -38.51 20.07 -11.83
N GLU A 478 -37.64 20.91 -11.26
CA GLU A 478 -36.23 20.57 -11.09
C GLU A 478 -36.05 19.39 -10.12
N VAL A 479 -36.75 19.39 -8.97
CA VAL A 479 -36.69 18.28 -8.02
C VAL A 479 -37.08 16.96 -8.70
N LYS A 480 -38.18 16.95 -9.46
CA LYS A 480 -38.66 15.76 -10.20
C LYS A 480 -37.64 15.33 -11.26
N PHE A 481 -37.11 16.26 -12.05
CA PHE A 481 -36.11 15.98 -13.08
C PHE A 481 -34.81 15.40 -12.50
N VAL A 482 -34.29 16.01 -11.42
CA VAL A 482 -33.05 15.56 -10.76
C VAL A 482 -33.26 14.20 -10.09
N ALA A 483 -34.40 13.97 -9.44
CA ALA A 483 -34.76 12.68 -8.85
C ALA A 483 -34.90 11.58 -9.91
N GLU A 484 -35.49 11.89 -11.07
CA GLU A 484 -35.67 10.92 -12.15
C GLU A 484 -34.33 10.32 -12.59
N ILE A 485 -33.36 11.18 -12.90
CA ILE A 485 -32.06 10.73 -13.43
C ILE A 485 -31.16 10.14 -12.34
N ASN A 486 -31.10 10.75 -11.15
CA ASN A 486 -30.15 10.34 -10.11
C ASN A 486 -30.67 9.25 -9.18
N GLN A 487 -31.98 8.98 -9.15
CA GLN A 487 -32.61 8.02 -8.25
C GLN A 487 -33.52 7.04 -8.99
N HIS A 488 -34.61 7.51 -9.61
CA HIS A 488 -35.65 6.61 -10.12
C HIS A 488 -35.15 5.69 -11.25
N ILE A 489 -34.38 6.22 -12.20
CA ILE A 489 -33.86 5.43 -13.32
C ILE A 489 -32.81 4.40 -12.85
N PRO A 490 -31.80 4.74 -12.03
CA PRO A 490 -30.92 3.74 -11.43
C PRO A 490 -31.69 2.63 -10.69
N VAL A 491 -32.71 3.00 -9.90
CA VAL A 491 -33.60 2.05 -9.21
C VAL A 491 -34.32 1.14 -10.20
N LYS A 492 -34.91 1.72 -11.25
CA LYS A 492 -35.65 0.98 -12.29
C LYS A 492 -34.75 0.02 -13.04
N ILE A 493 -33.57 0.47 -13.48
CA ILE A 493 -32.58 -0.36 -14.18
C ILE A 493 -32.13 -1.52 -13.29
N THR A 494 -31.77 -1.24 -12.03
CA THR A 494 -31.39 -2.30 -11.08
C THR A 494 -32.50 -3.34 -10.94
N LYS A 495 -33.75 -2.90 -10.66
CA LYS A 495 -34.88 -3.83 -10.45
C LYS A 495 -35.15 -4.70 -11.66
N LYS A 496 -35.03 -4.14 -12.87
CA LYS A 496 -35.30 -4.84 -14.12
C LYS A 496 -34.17 -5.79 -14.54
N LEU A 497 -32.92 -5.47 -14.17
CA LEU A 497 -31.75 -6.26 -14.54
C LEU A 497 -31.24 -7.18 -13.42
N LYS A 498 -31.83 -7.16 -12.22
CA LYS A 498 -31.30 -7.89 -11.04
C LYS A 498 -30.99 -9.37 -11.27
N GLU A 499 -31.78 -10.07 -12.07
CA GLU A 499 -31.56 -11.50 -12.41
C GLU A 499 -30.47 -11.71 -13.48
N LYS A 500 -30.20 -10.66 -14.27
CA LYS A 500 -29.13 -10.63 -15.28
C LYS A 500 -27.80 -10.21 -14.71
N ILE A 501 -27.77 -9.48 -13.59
CA ILE A 501 -26.52 -9.13 -12.91
C ILE A 501 -25.99 -10.35 -12.16
N SER A 502 -24.68 -10.57 -12.18
CA SER A 502 -24.05 -11.78 -11.62
C SER A 502 -22.95 -11.53 -10.59
N GLN A 503 -22.37 -10.33 -10.51
CA GLN A 503 -21.27 -10.08 -9.57
C GLN A 503 -21.43 -8.78 -8.78
N THR A 504 -21.56 -7.62 -9.42
CA THR A 504 -21.61 -6.36 -8.67
C THR A 504 -22.55 -5.33 -9.28
N ILE A 505 -23.29 -4.65 -8.41
CA ILE A 505 -24.01 -3.41 -8.70
C ILE A 505 -23.32 -2.29 -7.94
N LEU A 506 -22.80 -1.30 -8.65
CA LEU A 506 -22.14 -0.13 -8.09
C LEU A 506 -22.95 1.13 -8.38
N TYR A 507 -23.36 1.81 -7.32
CA TYR A 507 -24.00 3.12 -7.37
C TYR A 507 -22.97 4.20 -7.07
N VAL A 508 -22.90 5.25 -7.90
CA VAL A 508 -22.09 6.43 -7.57
C VAL A 508 -22.95 7.42 -6.79
N GLY A 509 -22.62 7.57 -5.51
CA GLY A 509 -23.16 8.59 -4.60
C GLY A 509 -22.47 9.93 -4.76
N SER A 510 -22.49 10.76 -3.72
CA SER A 510 -21.79 12.04 -3.73
C SER A 510 -21.37 12.50 -2.35
N VAL A 511 -20.21 13.15 -2.25
CA VAL A 511 -19.79 13.93 -1.08
C VAL A 511 -20.83 14.96 -0.63
N ALA A 512 -21.71 15.43 -1.52
CA ALA A 512 -22.83 16.33 -1.19
C ALA A 512 -23.75 15.78 -0.09
N GLU A 513 -23.81 14.45 0.04
CA GLU A 513 -24.58 13.78 1.08
C GLU A 513 -24.02 14.10 2.47
N ASP A 514 -22.70 14.19 2.65
CA ASP A 514 -22.06 14.41 3.96
C ASP A 514 -21.61 15.86 4.16
N ALA A 515 -21.03 16.48 3.14
CA ALA A 515 -20.36 17.78 3.23
C ALA A 515 -21.27 19.02 3.21
N GLN A 516 -22.57 18.83 2.96
CA GLN A 516 -23.64 19.86 2.94
C GLN A 516 -23.19 21.24 2.44
N PHE A 517 -23.16 21.46 1.13
CA PHE A 517 -22.90 22.79 0.55
C PHE A 517 -24.17 23.45 0.02
N SER A 518 -24.21 24.79 0.07
CA SER A 518 -25.31 25.60 -0.46
C SER A 518 -25.52 25.34 -1.95
N GLY A 519 -26.79 25.19 -2.37
CA GLY A 519 -27.10 25.07 -3.79
C GLY A 519 -27.14 23.65 -4.35
N SER A 520 -27.70 22.66 -3.65
CA SER A 520 -27.78 21.31 -4.23
C SER A 520 -28.90 20.45 -3.65
N SER A 521 -29.94 21.06 -3.08
CA SER A 521 -30.95 20.34 -2.29
C SER A 521 -31.64 19.23 -3.08
N ALA A 522 -32.02 19.45 -4.35
CA ALA A 522 -32.62 18.42 -5.20
C ALA A 522 -31.65 17.25 -5.47
N TYR A 523 -30.37 17.54 -5.69
CA TYR A 523 -29.34 16.53 -5.93
C TYR A 523 -29.05 15.70 -4.68
N VAL A 524 -28.93 16.36 -3.52
CA VAL A 524 -28.73 15.70 -2.23
C VAL A 524 -29.93 14.82 -1.88
N GLN A 525 -31.16 15.30 -2.09
CA GLN A 525 -32.38 14.52 -1.91
C GLN A 525 -32.36 13.25 -2.77
N ALA A 526 -32.09 13.39 -4.07
CA ALA A 526 -32.05 12.25 -4.99
C ALA A 526 -30.94 11.24 -4.63
N LYS A 527 -29.73 11.69 -4.30
CA LYS A 527 -28.62 10.80 -3.94
C LYS A 527 -28.87 10.08 -2.62
N ARG A 528 -29.34 10.76 -1.58
CA ARG A 528 -29.73 10.10 -0.33
C ARG A 528 -30.91 9.13 -0.54
N GLY A 529 -31.84 9.44 -1.43
CA GLY A 529 -32.91 8.52 -1.84
C GLY A 529 -32.38 7.26 -2.55
N LEU A 530 -31.39 7.42 -3.44
CA LEU A 530 -30.70 6.30 -4.08
C LEU A 530 -29.92 5.46 -3.08
N HIS A 531 -29.23 6.10 -2.13
CA HIS A 531 -28.51 5.42 -1.06
C HIS A 531 -29.46 4.56 -0.22
N GLY A 532 -30.60 5.12 0.21
CA GLY A 532 -31.63 4.38 0.95
C GLY A 532 -32.16 3.17 0.17
N PHE A 533 -32.36 3.31 -1.14
CA PHE A 533 -32.70 2.16 -1.99
C PHE A 533 -31.58 1.12 -2.04
N ALA A 534 -30.34 1.54 -2.27
CA ALA A 534 -29.19 0.64 -2.35
C ALA A 534 -29.01 -0.17 -1.05
N ALA A 535 -29.18 0.47 0.10
CA ALA A 535 -29.12 -0.16 1.42
C ALA A 535 -30.27 -1.16 1.62
N SER A 536 -31.50 -0.80 1.24
CA SER A 536 -32.64 -1.72 1.31
C SER A 536 -32.52 -2.90 0.34
N PHE A 537 -31.96 -2.68 -0.84
CA PHE A 537 -31.86 -3.69 -1.91
C PHE A 537 -30.65 -4.62 -1.73
N SER A 538 -29.63 -4.23 -0.95
CA SER A 538 -28.38 -4.99 -0.86
C SER A 538 -28.56 -6.43 -0.34
N TYR A 539 -29.55 -6.70 0.51
CA TYR A 539 -29.86 -8.07 0.96
C TYR A 539 -30.41 -8.93 -0.17
N GLU A 540 -31.32 -8.38 -0.98
CA GLU A 540 -31.86 -9.06 -2.16
C GLU A 540 -30.73 -9.34 -3.16
N ALA A 541 -29.88 -8.35 -3.43
CA ALA A 541 -28.71 -8.53 -4.28
C ALA A 541 -27.78 -9.63 -3.75
N GLN A 542 -27.48 -9.62 -2.44
CA GLN A 542 -26.61 -10.63 -1.81
C GLN A 542 -27.22 -12.04 -1.89
N SER A 543 -28.54 -12.19 -1.69
CA SER A 543 -29.21 -13.49 -1.84
C SER A 543 -29.13 -14.06 -3.26
N ASN A 544 -28.96 -13.19 -4.26
CA ASN A 544 -28.71 -13.54 -5.65
C ASN A 544 -27.21 -13.65 -6.01
N GLY A 545 -26.32 -13.65 -5.01
CA GLY A 545 -24.87 -13.71 -5.20
C GLY A 545 -24.25 -12.44 -5.79
N THR A 546 -24.94 -11.30 -5.71
CA THR A 546 -24.48 -10.02 -6.25
C THR A 546 -24.11 -9.05 -5.13
N LYS A 547 -22.89 -8.54 -5.19
CA LYS A 547 -22.40 -7.48 -4.29
C LYS A 547 -23.04 -6.13 -4.64
N SER A 548 -23.44 -5.37 -3.63
CA SER A 548 -23.89 -3.99 -3.80
C SER A 548 -22.86 -3.03 -3.20
N ILE A 549 -22.40 -2.07 -4.00
CA ILE A 549 -21.45 -1.03 -3.59
C ILE A 549 -22.11 0.34 -3.76
N TYR A 550 -22.05 1.18 -2.73
CA TYR A 550 -22.38 2.61 -2.83
C TYR A 550 -21.10 3.42 -2.72
N TYR A 551 -20.62 3.96 -3.83
CA TYR A 551 -19.33 4.62 -3.94
C TYR A 551 -19.51 6.14 -3.88
N MET A 552 -19.00 6.76 -2.82
CA MET A 552 -19.07 8.19 -2.53
C MET A 552 -17.70 8.83 -2.78
N PRO A 553 -17.48 9.43 -3.97
CA PRO A 553 -16.28 10.20 -4.19
C PRO A 553 -16.35 11.54 -3.44
N GLY A 554 -15.21 11.97 -2.91
CA GLY A 554 -14.96 13.35 -2.46
C GLY A 554 -15.08 14.36 -3.61
N ILE A 555 -14.53 15.56 -3.43
CA ILE A 555 -14.43 16.55 -4.50
C ILE A 555 -13.39 16.07 -5.54
N ILE A 556 -13.81 15.97 -6.80
CA ILE A 556 -12.99 15.49 -7.93
C ILE A 556 -12.80 16.59 -8.98
N ASP A 557 -11.79 16.46 -9.85
CA ASP A 557 -11.53 17.36 -10.98
C ASP A 557 -12.52 17.16 -12.15
N GLY A 558 -13.78 17.52 -11.90
CA GLY A 558 -14.81 17.61 -12.92
C GLY A 558 -16.23 17.44 -12.39
N GLY A 559 -17.20 17.59 -13.28
CA GLY A 559 -18.61 17.31 -12.98
C GLY A 559 -19.22 18.37 -12.06
N MET A 560 -19.64 17.98 -10.86
CA MET A 560 -20.25 18.92 -9.91
C MET A 560 -19.26 19.97 -9.41
N ALA A 561 -17.98 19.62 -9.28
CA ALA A 561 -16.95 20.55 -8.83
C ALA A 561 -16.80 21.74 -9.79
N ASP A 562 -17.05 21.57 -11.08
CA ASP A 562 -16.97 22.65 -12.08
C ASP A 562 -18.01 23.74 -11.86
N LYS A 563 -19.09 23.42 -11.13
CA LYS A 563 -20.17 24.37 -10.81
C LYS A 563 -19.92 25.13 -9.51
N LEU A 564 -19.06 24.62 -8.63
CA LEU A 564 -18.80 25.19 -7.30
C LEU A 564 -17.71 26.26 -7.34
N ASP A 565 -17.88 27.32 -6.56
CA ASP A 565 -16.81 28.29 -6.31
C ASP A 565 -15.73 27.70 -5.37
N ASP A 566 -14.57 28.37 -5.28
CA ASP A 566 -13.43 27.87 -4.49
C ASP A 566 -13.73 27.81 -2.99
N LYS A 567 -14.59 28.70 -2.48
CA LYS A 567 -14.99 28.72 -1.07
C LYS A 567 -15.89 27.52 -0.75
N GLN A 568 -16.83 27.20 -1.64
CA GLN A 568 -17.69 26.03 -1.54
C GLN A 568 -16.87 24.73 -1.62
N LYS A 569 -15.94 24.64 -2.57
CA LYS A 569 -15.02 23.49 -2.68
C LYS A 569 -14.21 23.30 -1.40
N TYR A 570 -13.57 24.37 -0.91
CA TYR A 570 -12.77 24.33 0.30
C TYR A 570 -13.59 23.93 1.53
N SER A 571 -14.78 24.52 1.71
CA SER A 571 -15.68 24.18 2.82
C SER A 571 -16.11 22.71 2.78
N ALA A 572 -16.44 22.19 1.59
CA ALA A 572 -16.83 20.79 1.43
C ALA A 572 -15.65 19.86 1.75
N MET A 573 -14.47 20.14 1.20
CA MET A 573 -13.26 19.36 1.48
C MET A 573 -12.92 19.35 2.97
N LEU A 574 -13.00 20.51 3.64
CA LEU A 574 -12.73 20.62 5.07
C LEU A 574 -13.68 19.74 5.91
N SER A 575 -14.96 19.70 5.54
CA SER A 575 -15.99 18.95 6.28
C SER A 575 -15.79 17.43 6.29
N ILE A 576 -15.14 16.88 5.27
CA ILE A 576 -14.80 15.45 5.17
C ILE A 576 -13.30 15.16 5.39
N GLY A 577 -12.53 16.19 5.74
CA GLY A 577 -11.08 16.12 5.93
C GLY A 577 -10.28 15.87 4.64
N GLN A 578 -10.85 16.12 3.48
CA GLN A 578 -10.18 15.89 2.21
C GLN A 578 -9.02 16.88 2.00
N GLU A 579 -7.79 16.38 1.89
CA GLU A 579 -6.59 17.23 1.76
C GLU A 579 -6.45 17.88 0.37
N LYS A 580 -6.85 17.15 -0.69
CA LYS A 580 -6.66 17.57 -2.09
C LYS A 580 -7.82 17.12 -2.97
N ILE A 581 -8.11 17.89 -4.02
CA ILE A 581 -9.04 17.46 -5.08
C ILE A 581 -8.50 16.18 -5.71
N LEU A 582 -9.38 15.19 -5.87
CA LEU A 582 -9.02 13.90 -6.47
C LEU A 582 -9.09 13.99 -7.99
N SER A 583 -8.19 13.29 -8.69
CA SER A 583 -8.34 13.12 -10.12
C SER A 583 -9.43 12.09 -10.45
N VAL A 584 -10.30 12.41 -11.41
CA VAL A 584 -11.31 11.54 -12.00
C VAL A 584 -10.67 10.23 -12.48
N SER A 585 -9.44 10.29 -13.01
CA SER A 585 -8.73 9.08 -13.44
C SER A 585 -8.41 8.15 -12.27
N ASP A 586 -7.96 8.69 -11.13
CA ASP A 586 -7.62 7.89 -9.95
C ASP A 586 -8.87 7.35 -9.26
N VAL A 587 -9.92 8.16 -9.18
CA VAL A 587 -11.24 7.71 -8.68
C VAL A 587 -11.78 6.59 -9.58
N ALA A 588 -11.70 6.72 -10.90
CA ALA A 588 -12.11 5.67 -11.83
C ALA A 588 -11.29 4.39 -11.65
N LYS A 589 -9.97 4.47 -11.47
CA LYS A 589 -9.12 3.30 -11.16
C LYS A 589 -9.61 2.61 -9.88
N ARG A 590 -9.92 3.36 -8.83
CA ARG A 590 -10.43 2.83 -7.56
C ARG A 590 -11.84 2.24 -7.68
N ILE A 591 -12.72 2.82 -8.51
CA ILE A 591 -14.03 2.23 -8.84
C ILE A 591 -13.86 0.92 -9.61
N VAL A 592 -12.97 0.84 -10.61
CA VAL A 592 -12.73 -0.40 -11.36
C VAL A 592 -12.15 -1.48 -10.45
N LYS A 593 -11.14 -1.13 -9.65
CA LYS A 593 -10.56 -2.03 -8.64
C LYS A 593 -11.62 -2.46 -7.61
N SER A 594 -12.60 -1.60 -7.32
CA SER A 594 -13.68 -1.88 -6.38
C SER A 594 -14.56 -3.07 -6.75
N LEU A 595 -14.65 -3.38 -8.05
CA LEU A 595 -15.43 -4.50 -8.55
C LEU A 595 -14.76 -5.84 -8.20
N MET A 596 -13.42 -5.87 -8.14
CA MET A 596 -12.64 -7.11 -8.01
C MET A 596 -12.22 -7.43 -6.59
N VAL A 597 -11.82 -6.44 -5.79
CA VAL A 597 -11.17 -6.68 -4.49
C VAL A 597 -11.96 -6.10 -3.32
N LEU A 598 -11.69 -6.64 -2.13
CA LEU A 598 -12.40 -6.32 -0.89
C LEU A 598 -11.99 -4.98 -0.28
N LYS A 599 -10.72 -4.59 -0.39
CA LYS A 599 -10.18 -3.34 0.15
C LYS A 599 -9.50 -2.50 -0.93
N ILE A 600 -9.67 -1.18 -0.85
CA ILE A 600 -9.09 -0.22 -1.81
C ILE A 600 -8.28 0.80 -1.03
N GLN A 601 -7.05 1.06 -1.48
CA GLN A 601 -6.20 2.06 -0.85
C GLN A 601 -6.84 3.45 -0.96
N ASP A 602 -6.72 4.25 0.10
CA ASP A 602 -7.27 5.61 0.24
C ASP A 602 -8.81 5.69 0.17
N VAL A 603 -9.50 4.55 0.38
CA VAL A 603 -10.96 4.48 0.43
C VAL A 603 -11.38 3.85 1.75
N GLN A 604 -12.26 4.53 2.47
CA GLN A 604 -12.86 3.99 3.69
C GLN A 604 -14.05 3.10 3.33
N ASP A 605 -14.09 1.91 3.92
CA ASP A 605 -15.22 0.99 3.78
C ASP A 605 -16.10 1.04 5.03
N VAL A 606 -17.40 1.21 4.83
CA VAL A 606 -18.42 1.10 5.88
C VAL A 606 -19.49 0.13 5.38
N TYR A 607 -19.92 -0.79 6.25
CA TYR A 607 -21.01 -1.71 5.93
C TYR A 607 -22.32 -1.18 6.50
N GLU A 608 -23.28 -0.90 5.62
CA GLU A 608 -24.66 -0.58 5.98
C GLU A 608 -25.51 -1.83 5.69
N SER A 609 -25.54 -2.75 6.65
CA SER A 609 -26.06 -4.11 6.45
C SER A 609 -25.26 -4.87 5.38
N ALA A 610 -25.87 -5.28 4.27
CA ALA A 610 -25.18 -5.96 3.16
C ALA A 610 -24.61 -4.97 2.11
N LEU A 611 -24.85 -3.66 2.25
CA LEU A 611 -24.32 -2.64 1.36
C LEU A 611 -22.90 -2.27 1.79
N LEU A 612 -21.96 -2.31 0.85
CA LEU A 612 -20.62 -1.77 1.04
C LEU A 612 -20.59 -0.30 0.61
N VAL A 613 -20.54 0.61 1.56
CA VAL A 613 -20.37 2.05 1.34
C VAL A 613 -18.90 2.39 1.30
N ARG A 614 -18.44 3.01 0.20
CA ARG A 614 -17.05 3.37 -0.03
C ARG A 614 -16.90 4.88 -0.08
N ARG A 615 -16.13 5.46 0.84
CA ARG A 615 -15.85 6.89 0.91
C ARG A 615 -14.43 7.16 0.43
N ASP A 616 -14.31 7.75 -0.76
CA ASP A 616 -13.01 8.02 -1.42
C ASP A 616 -12.56 9.47 -1.16
N GLY A 617 -11.38 9.65 -0.58
CA GLY A 617 -10.81 10.95 -0.23
C GLY A 617 -11.23 11.49 1.14
N TYR A 618 -11.92 10.69 1.95
CA TYR A 618 -12.32 11.03 3.31
C TYR A 618 -11.18 10.69 4.28
N THR A 619 -10.84 11.61 5.19
CA THR A 619 -9.84 11.37 6.24
C THR A 619 -10.42 11.42 7.66
N GLN A 620 -11.61 12.00 7.82
CA GLN A 620 -12.38 11.93 9.05
C GLN A 620 -13.49 10.90 8.88
N MET A 621 -13.70 10.04 9.87
CA MET A 621 -14.93 9.26 9.93
C MET A 621 -16.07 10.24 10.21
N ALA A 622 -16.99 10.37 9.26
CA ALA A 622 -18.21 11.16 9.40
C ALA A 622 -19.19 10.48 10.35
#